data_AF-A0A7C7Z2N9-F1
#
_entry.id   AF-A0A7C7Z2N9-F1
#
_cell.length_a   1.000
_cell.length_b   1.000
_cell.length_c   1.000
_cell.angle_alpha   90.00
_cell.angle_beta   90.00
_cell.angle_gamma   90.00
#
_symmetry.space_group_name_H-M   'P 1'
#
loop_
_entity.id
_entity.type
_entity.pdbx_description
1 polymer ?
#
loop_
_entity_poly.entity_id
_entity_poly.type
_entity_poly.pdbx_seq_one_letter_code
_entity_poly.pdbx_strand_id
1 'polypeptide(L)'
;MNKGAKVILAIGGVIVLLGIASLVIAGPSAKRYYVNPLDEIQWQTNSVVNETIPLSPDETYQLFAKNGTGYHNLSITDPDGNELFQGEHCREFGDDDSSCEYEWIEIGYFDAYDCPCQITVESSEDILFLVYGEGGEKSDVDGYFMSFCGGILAILLGIVILVVGGGVSMFTKTKSVDLVSVNQQHYPPMD
;
A
#
# COMPACT_ATOMS: atom_id res chain seq x y z
N MET A 1 -40.90 -14.06 9.47
CA MET A 1 -39.75 -13.59 8.67
C MET A 1 -39.46 -14.63 7.61
N ASN A 2 -39.54 -14.28 6.33
CA ASN A 2 -39.31 -15.24 5.24
C ASN A 2 -37.82 -15.64 5.18
N LYS A 3 -37.51 -16.78 4.53
CA LYS A 3 -36.14 -17.29 4.43
C LYS A 3 -35.19 -16.29 3.74
N GLY A 4 -35.69 -15.52 2.77
CA GLY A 4 -34.91 -14.50 2.06
C GLY A 4 -34.41 -13.36 2.96
N ALA A 5 -35.26 -12.80 3.81
CA ALA A 5 -34.88 -11.73 4.74
C ALA A 5 -33.85 -12.20 5.78
N LYS A 6 -33.93 -13.46 6.22
CA LYS A 6 -32.91 -14.08 7.10
C LYS A 6 -31.53 -14.14 6.43
N VAL A 7 -31.49 -14.54 5.15
CA VAL A 7 -30.24 -14.64 4.39
C VAL A 7 -29.63 -13.25 4.15
N ILE A 8 -30.44 -12.26 3.78
CA ILE A 8 -29.97 -10.88 3.54
C ILE A 8 -29.39 -10.28 4.83
N LEU A 9 -30.06 -10.46 5.98
CA LEU A 9 -29.54 -10.00 7.27
C LEU A 9 -28.23 -10.69 7.66
N ALA A 10 -28.11 -12.00 7.40
CA ALA A 10 -26.88 -12.74 7.65
C ALA A 10 -25.72 -12.23 6.77
N ILE A 11 -25.96 -12.00 5.47
CA ILE A 11 -24.96 -11.44 4.55
C ILE A 11 -24.50 -10.05 5.00
N GLY A 12 -25.45 -9.17 5.33
CA GLY A 12 -25.12 -7.82 5.84
C GLY A 12 -24.27 -7.88 7.11
N GLY A 13 -24.62 -8.77 8.04
CA GLY A 13 -23.85 -8.99 9.27
C GLY A 13 -22.42 -9.48 9.01
N VAL A 14 -22.22 -10.44 8.10
CA VAL A 14 -20.88 -10.93 7.74
C VAL A 14 -20.04 -9.83 7.10
N ILE A 15 -20.62 -9.02 6.20
CA ILE A 15 -19.91 -7.91 5.55
C ILE A 15 -19.46 -6.87 6.58
N VAL A 16 -20.30 -6.53 7.55
CA VAL A 16 -19.92 -5.63 8.65
C VAL A 16 -18.75 -6.23 9.46
N LEU A 17 -18.82 -7.52 9.80
CA LEU A 17 -17.75 -8.19 10.56
C LEU A 17 -16.43 -8.21 9.80
N LEU A 18 -16.46 -8.44 8.48
CA LEU A 18 -15.27 -8.36 7.63
C LEU A 18 -14.66 -6.96 7.63
N GLY A 19 -15.49 -5.92 7.50
CA GLY A 19 -15.00 -4.54 7.55
C GLY A 19 -14.38 -4.17 8.90
N ILE A 20 -14.96 -4.63 10.02
CA ILE A 20 -14.38 -4.45 11.36
C ILE A 20 -13.04 -5.19 11.47
N ALA A 21 -12.96 -6.44 11.00
CA ALA A 21 -11.72 -7.21 11.03
C ALA A 21 -10.61 -6.52 10.23
N SER A 22 -10.92 -5.99 9.05
CA SER A 22 -9.98 -5.20 8.25
C SER A 22 -9.46 -3.98 9.00
N LEU A 23 -10.33 -3.23 9.71
CA LEU A 23 -9.91 -2.07 10.51
C LEU A 23 -9.01 -2.44 11.70
N VAL A 24 -9.30 -3.56 12.37
CA VAL A 24 -8.48 -4.03 13.50
C VAL A 24 -7.10 -4.48 13.03
N ILE A 25 -7.01 -5.13 11.88
CA ILE A 25 -5.74 -5.57 11.28
C ILE A 25 -4.97 -4.38 10.68
N ALA A 26 -5.67 -3.35 10.19
CA ALA A 26 -5.04 -2.17 9.61
C ALA A 26 -4.15 -1.44 10.64
N GLY A 27 -4.63 -1.19 11.86
CA GLY A 27 -3.88 -0.41 12.86
C GLY A 27 -2.42 -0.86 13.08
N PRO A 28 -2.14 -2.15 13.34
CA PRO A 28 -0.79 -2.67 13.47
C PRO A 28 0.03 -2.76 12.18
N SER A 29 -0.60 -2.65 11.00
CA SER A 29 0.06 -2.84 9.70
C SER A 29 0.79 -1.59 9.19
N ALA A 30 0.53 -0.41 9.75
CA ALA A 30 1.28 0.81 9.44
C ALA A 30 2.64 0.79 10.16
N LYS A 31 3.54 -0.09 9.73
CA LYS A 31 4.90 -0.16 10.26
C LYS A 31 5.86 0.55 9.31
N ARG A 32 6.68 1.43 9.87
CA ARG A 32 7.93 1.85 9.24
C ARG A 32 9.04 0.89 9.65
N TYR A 33 9.84 0.45 8.69
CA TYR A 33 10.98 -0.43 8.93
C TYR A 33 12.11 -0.08 7.98
N TYR A 34 13.32 -0.45 8.36
CA TYR A 34 14.51 -0.20 7.55
C TYR A 34 15.02 -1.53 7.01
N VAL A 35 15.20 -1.60 5.69
CA VAL A 35 15.88 -2.71 5.03
C VAL A 35 17.31 -2.27 4.78
N ASN A 36 18.27 -3.03 5.33
CA ASN A 36 19.67 -2.70 5.16
C ASN A 36 20.06 -2.83 3.69
N PRO A 37 20.55 -1.75 3.04
CA PRO A 37 20.92 -1.81 1.63
C PRO A 37 21.99 -2.86 1.31
N LEU A 38 22.82 -3.24 2.30
CA LEU A 38 23.81 -4.30 2.15
C LEU A 38 23.19 -5.67 1.82
N ASP A 39 21.94 -5.91 2.19
CA ASP A 39 21.27 -7.19 1.98
C ASP A 39 20.72 -7.35 0.55
N GLU A 40 20.57 -6.24 -0.19
CA GLU A 40 19.90 -6.16 -1.51
C GLU A 40 20.83 -5.60 -2.61
N ILE A 41 22.16 -5.60 -2.38
CA ILE A 41 23.14 -5.03 -3.31
C ILE A 41 23.13 -5.80 -4.64
N GLN A 42 22.97 -5.05 -5.73
CA GLN A 42 23.18 -5.55 -7.09
C GLN A 42 24.62 -5.28 -7.55
N TRP A 43 25.15 -4.10 -7.23
CA TRP A 43 26.52 -3.72 -7.56
C TRP A 43 27.08 -2.71 -6.57
N GLN A 44 28.41 -2.64 -6.43
CA GLN A 44 29.07 -1.70 -5.53
C GLN A 44 30.38 -1.18 -6.13
N THR A 45 30.70 0.09 -5.85
CA THR A 45 31.96 0.71 -6.24
C THR A 45 32.33 1.87 -5.33
N ASN A 46 33.61 2.16 -5.15
CA ASN A 46 34.09 3.33 -4.41
C ASN A 46 34.72 4.40 -5.31
N SER A 47 35.40 4.00 -6.39
CA SER A 47 36.02 4.93 -7.33
C SER A 47 36.15 4.32 -8.71
N VAL A 48 35.46 4.89 -9.68
CA VAL A 48 35.48 4.47 -11.09
C VAL A 48 35.36 5.68 -12.00
N VAL A 49 35.94 5.59 -13.20
CA VAL A 49 35.93 6.66 -14.20
C VAL A 49 35.52 6.08 -15.55
N ASN A 50 34.39 6.55 -16.07
CA ASN A 50 33.79 6.11 -17.34
C ASN A 50 33.71 4.58 -17.47
N GLU A 51 33.31 3.90 -16.39
CA GLU A 51 33.09 2.45 -16.43
C GLU A 51 31.65 2.13 -16.82
N THR A 52 31.45 1.08 -17.60
CA THR A 52 30.10 0.60 -17.90
C THR A 52 29.53 -0.12 -16.69
N ILE A 53 28.35 0.30 -16.24
CA ILE A 53 27.66 -0.30 -15.11
C ILE A 53 27.19 -1.72 -15.52
N PRO A 54 27.55 -2.78 -14.76
CA PRO A 54 27.18 -4.16 -15.09
C PRO A 54 25.80 -4.52 -14.52
N LEU A 55 24.79 -3.69 -14.79
CA LEU A 55 23.41 -3.85 -14.28
C LEU A 55 22.41 -4.15 -15.40
N SER A 56 21.20 -4.56 -15.04
CA SER A 56 20.13 -4.90 -15.99
C SER A 56 19.59 -3.63 -16.68
N PRO A 57 19.43 -3.61 -18.01
CA PRO A 57 19.06 -2.40 -18.76
C PRO A 57 17.55 -2.07 -18.75
N ASP A 58 16.76 -2.62 -17.82
CA ASP A 58 15.30 -2.46 -17.78
C ASP A 58 14.77 -2.13 -16.37
N GLU A 59 15.66 -1.66 -15.49
CA GLU A 59 15.36 -1.41 -14.08
C GLU A 59 15.69 0.03 -13.71
N THR A 60 15.01 0.55 -12.70
CA THR A 60 15.44 1.78 -12.00
C THR A 60 16.33 1.36 -10.85
N TYR A 61 17.48 2.01 -10.70
CA TYR A 61 18.43 1.73 -9.63
C TYR A 61 18.53 2.92 -8.67
N GLN A 62 18.54 2.61 -7.38
CA GLN A 62 18.79 3.56 -6.30
C GLN A 62 20.22 3.38 -5.79
N LEU A 63 20.84 4.50 -5.41
CA LEU A 63 22.22 4.56 -4.93
C LEU A 63 22.24 4.89 -3.45
N PHE A 64 23.08 4.18 -2.70
CA PHE A 64 23.32 4.46 -1.28
C PHE A 64 24.79 4.76 -1.04
N ALA A 65 25.03 5.74 -0.17
CA ALA A 65 26.35 5.98 0.40
C ALA A 65 26.28 5.87 1.91
N LYS A 66 27.43 5.57 2.51
CA LYS A 66 27.56 5.61 3.96
C LYS A 66 27.38 7.05 4.46
N ASN A 67 26.65 7.21 5.54
CA ASN A 67 26.34 8.50 6.14
C ASN A 67 27.61 9.19 6.66
N GLY A 68 27.76 10.47 6.33
CA GLY A 68 28.96 11.25 6.62
C GLY A 68 30.13 11.01 5.65
N THR A 69 29.98 10.12 4.67
CA THR A 69 30.98 9.92 3.62
C THR A 69 30.87 10.99 2.54
N GLY A 70 32.01 11.55 2.15
CA GLY A 70 32.12 12.40 0.97
C GLY A 70 32.19 11.57 -0.31
N TYR A 71 31.30 11.84 -1.25
CA TYR A 71 31.45 11.42 -2.64
C TYR A 71 31.42 12.66 -3.54
N HIS A 72 32.18 12.61 -4.62
CA HIS A 72 32.32 13.68 -5.58
C HIS A 72 32.32 13.12 -7.00
N ASN A 73 32.01 13.99 -7.96
CA ASN A 73 32.00 13.65 -9.38
C ASN A 73 31.13 12.43 -9.72
N LEU A 74 30.07 12.16 -8.93
CA LEU A 74 29.09 11.14 -9.26
C LEU A 74 28.29 11.62 -10.47
N SER A 75 28.44 10.89 -11.56
CA SER A 75 27.76 11.11 -12.84
C SER A 75 27.45 9.75 -13.44
N ILE A 76 26.21 9.58 -13.89
CA ILE A 76 25.76 8.39 -14.60
C ILE A 76 25.20 8.89 -15.93
N THR A 77 25.78 8.43 -17.03
CA THR A 77 25.42 8.91 -18.37
C THR A 77 24.97 7.79 -19.27
N ASP A 78 24.06 8.12 -20.18
CA ASP A 78 23.71 7.25 -21.29
C ASP A 78 24.84 7.22 -22.36
N PRO A 79 24.76 6.36 -23.38
CA PRO A 79 25.75 6.31 -24.46
C PRO A 79 25.90 7.62 -25.27
N ASP A 80 24.90 8.50 -25.24
CA ASP A 80 24.92 9.81 -25.90
C ASP A 80 25.55 10.91 -24.99
N GLY A 81 25.88 10.57 -23.75
CA GLY A 81 26.48 11.46 -22.75
C GLY A 81 25.47 12.29 -21.97
N ASN A 82 24.18 11.95 -22.00
CA ASN A 82 23.16 12.63 -21.20
C ASN A 82 23.23 12.15 -19.76
N GLU A 83 23.19 13.09 -18.81
CA GLU A 83 23.15 12.78 -17.38
C GLU A 83 21.81 12.15 -17.00
N LEU A 84 21.88 10.97 -16.39
CA LEU A 84 20.74 10.17 -15.91
C LEU A 84 20.64 10.19 -14.38
N PHE A 85 21.73 10.49 -13.67
CA PHE A 85 21.71 10.48 -12.21
C PHE A 85 20.83 11.61 -11.67
N GLN A 86 19.82 11.22 -10.90
CA GLN A 86 18.95 12.12 -10.17
C GLN A 86 19.35 12.08 -8.71
N GLY A 87 20.12 13.09 -8.28
CA GLY A 87 20.55 13.23 -6.90
C GLY A 87 19.36 13.50 -5.99
N GLU A 88 19.16 12.63 -5.01
CA GLU A 88 18.22 12.82 -3.90
C GLU A 88 19.00 12.67 -2.60
N HIS A 89 18.89 13.63 -1.69
CA HIS A 89 19.54 13.47 -0.39
C HIS A 89 18.47 13.15 0.64
N CYS A 90 18.53 11.93 1.20
CA CYS A 90 17.64 11.47 2.25
C CYS A 90 16.16 11.64 1.89
N ARG A 91 15.61 10.67 1.18
CA ARG A 91 14.22 10.72 0.74
C ARG A 91 13.26 10.75 1.92
N GLU A 92 12.52 11.85 2.01
CA GLU A 92 11.57 12.13 3.09
C GLU A 92 10.21 11.48 2.76
N PHE A 93 9.94 10.30 3.31
CA PHE A 93 8.59 9.72 3.28
C PHE A 93 7.74 10.28 4.44
N GLY A 94 7.39 11.57 4.35
CA GLY A 94 6.28 12.19 5.10
C GLY A 94 6.54 12.56 6.57
N ASP A 95 6.18 13.81 6.85
CA ASP A 95 6.17 14.60 8.11
C ASP A 95 7.50 14.70 8.88
N ASP A 96 8.21 15.80 8.58
CA ASP A 96 9.07 16.66 9.42
C ASP A 96 10.35 16.13 10.07
N ASP A 97 10.72 14.85 9.95
CA ASP A 97 12.04 14.38 10.35
C ASP A 97 12.68 13.54 9.24
N SER A 98 13.41 14.19 8.32
CA SER A 98 14.31 13.52 7.38
C SER A 98 15.41 12.81 8.16
N SER A 99 15.16 11.56 8.59
CA SER A 99 16.13 10.82 9.39
C SER A 99 17.24 10.27 8.49
N CYS A 100 18.20 11.12 8.12
CA CYS A 100 19.55 10.67 7.72
C CYS A 100 20.26 10.04 8.94
N GLU A 101 19.56 9.23 9.72
CA GLU A 101 20.03 8.62 10.98
C GLU A 101 20.63 7.23 10.73
N TYR A 102 20.35 6.66 9.56
CA TYR A 102 20.85 5.36 9.16
C TYR A 102 22.31 5.41 8.71
N GLU A 103 23.00 4.29 8.84
CA GLU A 103 24.39 4.15 8.39
C GLU A 103 24.49 4.29 6.86
N TRP A 104 23.50 3.79 6.11
CA TRP A 104 23.42 3.95 4.67
C TRP A 104 22.26 4.87 4.33
N ILE A 105 22.54 5.89 3.52
CA ILE A 105 21.55 6.88 3.09
C ILE A 105 21.43 6.85 1.57
N GLU A 106 20.20 6.98 1.08
CA GLU A 106 19.94 7.15 -0.34
C GLU A 106 20.53 8.49 -0.80
N ILE A 107 21.30 8.46 -1.88
CA ILE A 107 21.94 9.62 -2.49
C ILE A 107 21.36 9.98 -3.85
N GLY A 108 20.48 9.13 -4.39
CA GLY A 108 19.80 9.35 -5.65
C GLY A 108 19.47 8.07 -6.37
N TYR A 109 19.00 8.20 -7.60
CA TYR A 109 18.62 7.08 -8.45
C TYR A 109 18.88 7.40 -9.92
N PHE A 110 18.80 6.39 -10.78
CA PHE A 110 18.79 6.55 -12.23
C PHE A 110 17.98 5.43 -12.88
N ASP A 111 17.47 5.70 -14.08
CA ASP A 111 16.79 4.73 -14.90
C ASP A 111 17.78 4.08 -15.87
N ALA A 112 17.91 2.74 -15.86
CA ALA A 112 18.84 2.02 -16.73
C ALA A 112 18.26 1.64 -18.11
N TYR A 113 17.06 2.14 -18.45
CA TYR A 113 16.37 1.78 -19.70
C TYR A 113 17.23 2.05 -20.93
N ASP A 114 17.48 1.01 -21.71
CA ASP A 114 18.22 1.06 -22.98
C ASP A 114 19.66 1.61 -22.89
N CYS A 115 20.33 1.53 -21.72
CA CYS A 115 21.72 1.94 -21.57
C CYS A 115 22.65 0.78 -21.19
N PRO A 116 23.83 0.64 -21.81
CA PRO A 116 25.03 0.37 -21.05
C PRO A 116 25.48 1.70 -20.43
N CYS A 117 24.85 2.08 -19.31
CA CYS A 117 25.13 3.33 -18.62
C CYS A 117 26.61 3.41 -18.22
N GLN A 118 27.21 4.59 -18.36
CA GLN A 118 28.57 4.86 -17.90
C GLN A 118 28.52 5.59 -16.58
N ILE A 119 29.38 5.18 -15.65
CA ILE A 119 29.53 5.83 -14.35
C ILE A 119 30.92 6.43 -14.20
N THR A 120 30.92 7.64 -13.65
CA THR A 120 32.09 8.22 -13.00
C THR A 120 31.71 8.53 -11.57
N VAL A 121 32.54 8.12 -10.62
CA VAL A 121 32.39 8.52 -9.22
C VAL A 121 33.72 8.41 -8.48
N GLU A 122 33.93 9.32 -7.55
CA GLU A 122 35.04 9.28 -6.61
C GLU A 122 34.49 9.41 -5.18
N SER A 123 34.60 8.32 -4.41
CA SER A 123 34.16 8.27 -3.02
C SER A 123 35.24 7.68 -2.13
N SER A 124 35.27 8.13 -0.87
CA SER A 124 36.15 7.56 0.14
C SER A 124 35.68 6.19 0.66
N GLU A 125 34.41 5.84 0.45
CA GLU A 125 33.80 4.57 0.84
C GLU A 125 32.99 3.99 -0.33
N ASP A 126 32.41 2.81 -0.16
CA ASP A 126 31.57 2.19 -1.17
C ASP A 126 30.25 2.96 -1.39
N ILE A 127 29.82 2.98 -2.66
CA ILE A 127 28.49 3.35 -3.12
C ILE A 127 27.81 2.06 -3.58
N LEU A 128 26.61 1.83 -3.07
CA LEU A 128 25.82 0.64 -3.33
C LEU A 128 24.75 0.96 -4.36
N PHE A 129 24.54 0.03 -5.29
CA PHE A 129 23.53 0.08 -6.34
C PHE A 129 22.53 -1.03 -6.08
N LEU A 130 21.27 -0.65 -5.92
CA LEU A 130 20.18 -1.56 -5.63
C LEU A 130 19.04 -1.30 -6.60
N VAL A 131 18.20 -2.30 -6.86
CA VAL A 131 16.95 -2.02 -7.57
C VAL A 131 16.11 -1.08 -6.72
N TYR A 132 15.48 -0.12 -7.39
CA TYR A 132 14.68 0.90 -6.75
C TYR A 132 13.58 0.27 -5.89
N GLY A 133 13.56 0.64 -4.61
CA GLY A 133 12.63 0.10 -3.64
C GLY A 133 13.02 -1.29 -3.09
N GLU A 134 14.25 -1.76 -3.19
CA GLU A 134 14.66 -2.97 -2.44
C GLU A 134 15.22 -2.62 -1.06
N GLY A 135 16.07 -1.60 -0.97
CA GLY A 135 16.69 -1.13 0.28
C GLY A 135 16.15 0.21 0.80
N GLY A 136 16.52 0.57 2.02
CA GLY A 136 16.23 1.87 2.65
C GLY A 136 15.03 1.86 3.59
N GLU A 137 14.52 3.06 3.91
CA GLU A 137 13.32 3.21 4.72
C GLU A 137 12.08 2.75 3.95
N LYS A 138 11.30 1.90 4.58
CA LYS A 138 10.08 1.30 4.04
C LYS A 138 8.90 1.63 4.93
N SER A 139 7.75 1.76 4.28
CA SER A 139 6.51 2.10 4.94
C SER A 139 5.38 1.28 4.35
N ASP A 140 4.70 0.54 5.21
CA ASP A 140 3.47 -0.20 4.85
C ASP A 140 2.22 0.69 5.01
N VAL A 141 2.39 2.03 5.08
CA VAL A 141 1.29 3.00 5.27
C VAL A 141 0.28 2.95 4.13
N ASP A 142 0.71 2.70 2.89
CA ASP A 142 -0.22 2.53 1.76
C ASP A 142 -1.11 1.30 1.93
N GLY A 143 -0.53 0.20 2.43
CA GLY A 143 -1.27 -1.02 2.77
C GLY A 143 -2.28 -0.78 3.90
N TYR A 144 -1.86 -0.03 4.93
CA TYR A 144 -2.75 0.42 6.00
C TYR A 144 -3.91 1.25 5.46
N PHE A 145 -3.62 2.28 4.64
CA PHE A 145 -4.61 3.20 4.13
C PHE A 145 -5.66 2.48 3.26
N MET A 146 -5.20 1.58 2.38
CA MET A 146 -6.08 0.74 1.56
C MET A 146 -6.98 -0.17 2.42
N SER A 147 -6.42 -0.83 3.44
CA SER A 147 -7.18 -1.68 4.35
C SER A 147 -8.21 -0.89 5.18
N PHE A 148 -7.83 0.31 5.62
CA PHE A 148 -8.69 1.23 6.36
C PHE A 148 -9.88 1.71 5.52
N CYS A 149 -9.62 2.22 4.32
CA CYS A 149 -10.66 2.64 3.39
C CYS A 149 -11.58 1.47 2.99
N GLY A 150 -11.00 0.30 2.69
CA GLY A 150 -11.77 -0.91 2.36
C GLY A 150 -12.68 -1.36 3.51
N GLY A 151 -12.16 -1.33 4.75
CA GLY A 151 -12.93 -1.67 5.94
C GLY A 151 -14.13 -0.75 6.17
N ILE A 152 -13.96 0.57 6.02
CA ILE A 152 -15.05 1.55 6.14
C ILE A 152 -16.12 1.32 5.07
N LEU A 153 -15.72 1.15 3.81
CA LEU A 153 -16.65 0.92 2.71
C LEU A 153 -17.45 -0.38 2.91
N ALA A 154 -16.79 -1.45 3.38
CA ALA A 154 -17.45 -2.70 3.71
C ALA A 154 -18.49 -2.53 4.82
N ILE A 155 -18.16 -1.81 5.91
CA ILE A 155 -19.12 -1.54 7.00
C ILE A 155 -20.34 -0.78 6.46
N LEU A 156 -20.13 0.28 5.67
CA LEU A 156 -21.23 1.07 5.10
C LEU A 156 -22.14 0.20 4.21
N LEU A 157 -21.55 -0.62 3.34
CA LEU A 157 -22.30 -1.55 2.49
C LEU A 157 -23.10 -2.56 3.32
N GLY A 158 -22.49 -3.13 4.37
CA GLY A 158 -23.14 -4.05 5.29
C GLY A 158 -24.32 -3.40 6.01
N ILE A 159 -24.18 -2.16 6.48
CA ILE A 159 -25.26 -1.39 7.12
C ILE A 159 -26.42 -1.16 6.13
N VAL A 160 -26.14 -0.77 4.88
CA VAL A 160 -27.18 -0.57 3.86
C VAL A 160 -27.96 -1.88 3.63
N ILE A 161 -27.27 -3.01 3.52
CA ILE A 161 -27.90 -4.33 3.34
C ILE A 161 -28.76 -4.70 4.56
N LEU A 162 -28.28 -4.42 5.78
CA LEU A 162 -29.04 -4.66 7.01
C LEU A 162 -30.31 -3.80 7.08
N VAL A 163 -30.25 -2.52 6.69
CA VAL A 163 -31.40 -1.61 6.65
C VAL A 163 -32.43 -2.08 5.62
N VAL A 164 -32.00 -2.45 4.40
CA VAL A 164 -32.89 -2.97 3.36
C VAL A 164 -33.54 -4.29 3.80
N GLY A 165 -32.74 -5.23 4.33
CA GLY A 165 -33.24 -6.50 4.84
C GLY A 165 -34.21 -6.33 6.01
N GLY A 166 -33.90 -5.41 6.93
CA GLY A 166 -34.73 -5.05 8.08
C GLY A 166 -36.07 -4.44 7.65
N GLY A 167 -36.03 -3.46 6.73
CA GLY A 167 -37.21 -2.82 6.18
C GLY A 167 -38.15 -3.80 5.48
N VAL A 168 -37.63 -4.64 4.57
CA VAL A 168 -38.41 -5.68 3.89
C VAL A 168 -39.02 -6.68 4.88
N SER A 169 -38.30 -7.02 5.96
CA SER A 169 -38.81 -7.92 7.00
C SER A 169 -39.96 -7.31 7.83
N MET A 170 -39.94 -5.99 8.07
CA MET A 170 -41.01 -5.27 8.74
C MET A 170 -42.25 -5.17 7.85
N PHE A 171 -42.11 -4.73 6.59
CA PHE A 171 -43.24 -4.63 5.66
C PHE A 171 -43.96 -5.96 5.41
N THR A 172 -43.21 -7.06 5.35
CA THR A 172 -43.81 -8.41 5.21
C THR A 172 -44.53 -8.88 6.47
N LYS A 173 -44.08 -8.49 7.67
CA LYS A 173 -44.81 -8.74 8.91
C LYS A 173 -46.12 -7.96 8.96
N THR A 174 -46.13 -6.68 8.58
CA THR A 174 -47.34 -5.85 8.59
C THR A 174 -48.44 -6.42 7.69
N LYS A 175 -48.09 -6.80 6.45
CA LYS A 175 -49.06 -7.44 5.53
C LYS A 175 -49.61 -8.78 6.04
N SER A 176 -48.81 -9.56 6.76
CA SER A 176 -49.28 -10.83 7.32
C SER A 176 -50.26 -10.65 8.49
N VAL A 177 -50.15 -9.56 9.25
CA VAL A 177 -51.07 -9.24 10.34
C VAL A 177 -52.42 -8.79 9.77
N ASP A 178 -52.43 -7.98 8.72
CA ASP A 178 -53.67 -7.51 8.07
C ASP A 178 -54.44 -8.64 7.36
N LEU A 179 -53.76 -9.67 6.85
CA LEU A 179 -54.42 -10.85 6.25
C LEU A 179 -55.09 -11.77 7.27
N VAL A 180 -54.60 -11.80 8.51
CA VAL A 180 -55.16 -12.64 9.58
C VAL A 180 -56.39 -11.98 10.22
N SER A 181 -56.43 -10.65 10.32
CA SER A 181 -57.58 -9.92 10.88
C SER A 181 -58.80 -9.90 9.94
N VAL A 182 -58.60 -9.93 8.62
CA VAL A 182 -59.71 -9.94 7.64
C VAL A 182 -60.45 -11.29 7.60
N ASN A 183 -59.82 -12.40 7.99
CA ASN A 183 -60.43 -13.74 7.88
C ASN A 183 -61.17 -14.20 9.16
N GLN A 184 -61.28 -13.34 10.20
CA GLN A 184 -62.01 -13.65 11.44
C GLN A 184 -63.32 -12.87 11.62
N GLN A 185 -63.71 -12.01 10.68
CA GLN A 185 -65.01 -11.35 10.70
C GLN A 185 -65.91 -11.90 9.60
N HIS A 186 -66.63 -13.01 9.86
CA HIS A 186 -68.07 -13.15 9.59
C HIS A 186 -68.52 -14.62 9.77
N TYR A 187 -69.17 -14.93 10.88
CA TYR A 187 -70.29 -15.87 10.89
C TYR A 187 -71.27 -15.40 11.95
N PRO A 188 -72.45 -14.85 11.59
CA PRO A 188 -73.52 -14.69 12.56
C PRO A 188 -74.05 -16.08 12.96
N PRO A 189 -74.45 -16.29 14.22
CA PRO A 189 -75.13 -17.51 14.63
C PRO A 189 -76.49 -17.59 13.91
N MET A 190 -76.73 -18.70 13.21
CA MET A 190 -78.10 -19.13 12.89
C MET A 190 -78.56 -20.08 13.99
N ASP A 191 -79.65 -19.66 14.65
CA ASP A 191 -80.59 -20.37 15.52
C ASP A 191 -80.07 -21.24 16.67
#